data_AF-A0A257Z3J5-F1
#
_entry.id   AF-A0A257Z3J5-F1
#
_cell.length_a   1.000
_cell.length_b   1.000
_cell.length_c   1.000
_cell.angle_alpha   90.00
_cell.angle_beta   90.00
_cell.angle_gamma   90.00
#
_symmetry.space_group_name_H-M   'P 1'
#
loop_
_entity.id
_entity.type
_entity.pdbx_description
1 polymer ?
#
loop_
_entity_poly.entity_id
_entity_poly.type
_entity_poly.pdbx_seq_one_letter_code
_entity_poly.pdbx_strand_id
1 'polypeptide(L)'
;MTAFGWFAPLMVVLALVSALFTFLILMGLTPIVPTHEVVIGLLAGNAFAIAVLSTMVGREVWRIARARARGRAAARLHVRIVSLFAIVAVVPAILVAVVASLTLDRGLDRWFSIRTREIVASAVQVAQTYVREHALAIRGDALAMSADLSRLKPLYEQEPERFRQVLTAQAALRNLPGSMLIRHDLS
;
A
#
# COMPACT_ATOMS: atom_id res chain seq x y z
N MET A 1 -40.16 -34.50 2.96
CA MET A 1 -39.40 -33.68 1.99
C MET A 1 -39.71 -32.22 2.30
N THR A 2 -38.93 -31.49 3.10
CA THR A 2 -39.06 -30.01 3.25
C THR A 2 -38.01 -29.36 4.14
N ALA A 3 -37.37 -30.06 5.08
CA ALA A 3 -36.41 -29.38 5.96
C ALA A 3 -35.13 -28.93 5.21
N PHE A 4 -34.57 -29.72 4.29
CA PHE A 4 -33.24 -29.48 3.69
C PHE A 4 -33.15 -28.32 2.67
N GLY A 5 -34.28 -27.85 2.12
CA GLY A 5 -34.28 -26.88 1.01
C GLY A 5 -33.75 -25.49 1.38
N TRP A 6 -33.99 -25.06 2.63
CA TRP A 6 -33.57 -23.74 3.12
C TRP A 6 -32.18 -23.76 3.78
N PHE A 7 -31.71 -24.92 4.27
CA PHE A 7 -30.38 -25.00 4.91
C PHE A 7 -29.24 -24.82 3.91
N ALA A 8 -29.41 -25.30 2.67
CA ALA A 8 -28.39 -25.14 1.63
C ALA A 8 -28.07 -23.67 1.30
N PRO A 9 -29.05 -22.84 0.92
CA PRO A 9 -28.78 -21.43 0.65
C PRO A 9 -28.32 -20.69 1.92
N LEU A 10 -28.85 -21.02 3.10
CA LEU A 10 -28.42 -20.41 4.36
C LEU A 10 -26.94 -20.69 4.64
N MET A 11 -26.47 -21.91 4.42
CA MET A 11 -25.06 -22.27 4.56
C MET A 11 -24.17 -21.57 3.55
N VAL A 12 -24.62 -21.42 2.30
CA VAL A 12 -23.89 -20.66 1.28
C VAL A 12 -23.76 -19.19 1.70
N VAL A 13 -24.85 -18.56 2.16
CA VAL A 13 -24.83 -17.18 2.65
C VAL A 13 -23.89 -17.04 3.85
N LEU A 14 -23.97 -17.95 4.83
CA LEU A 14 -23.11 -17.91 6.01
C LEU A 14 -21.63 -18.06 5.63
N ALA A 15 -21.31 -18.96 4.70
CA ALA A 15 -19.95 -19.14 4.20
C ALA A 15 -19.44 -17.90 3.44
N LEU A 16 -20.28 -17.28 2.61
CA LEU A 16 -19.95 -16.03 1.91
C LEU A 16 -19.72 -14.87 2.88
N VAL A 17 -20.56 -14.74 3.91
CA VAL A 17 -20.39 -13.73 4.97
C VAL A 17 -19.10 -13.98 5.75
N SER A 18 -18.80 -15.24 6.11
CA SER A 18 -17.55 -15.62 6.76
C SER A 18 -16.32 -15.27 5.90
N ALA A 19 -16.37 -15.60 4.60
CA ALA A 19 -15.29 -15.29 3.66
C ALA A 19 -15.10 -13.78 3.51
N LEU A 20 -16.20 -13.01 3.44
CA LEU A 20 -16.17 -11.55 3.37
C LEU A 20 -15.56 -10.94 4.65
N PHE A 21 -15.99 -11.39 5.82
CA PHE A 21 -15.40 -10.95 7.09
C PHE A 21 -13.91 -11.25 7.16
N THR A 22 -13.51 -12.44 6.72
CA THR A 22 -12.10 -12.83 6.66
C THR A 22 -11.30 -11.92 5.75
N PHE A 23 -11.83 -11.64 4.55
CA PHE A 23 -11.21 -10.72 3.60
C PHE A 23 -11.04 -9.31 4.20
N LEU A 24 -12.07 -8.77 4.86
CA LEU A 24 -12.01 -7.44 5.47
C LEU A 24 -10.98 -7.37 6.61
N ILE A 25 -10.87 -8.41 7.44
CA ILE A 25 -9.88 -8.49 8.52
C ILE A 25 -8.46 -8.56 7.94
N LEU A 26 -8.23 -9.43 6.95
CA LEU A 26 -6.91 -9.57 6.31
C LEU A 26 -6.46 -8.30 5.58
N MET A 27 -7.41 -7.55 5.01
CA MET A 27 -7.14 -6.29 4.33
C MET A 27 -6.95 -5.11 5.31
N GLY A 28 -7.10 -5.34 6.63
CA GLY A 28 -6.94 -4.28 7.65
C GLY A 28 -8.07 -3.24 7.63
N LEU A 29 -9.20 -3.57 7.01
CA LEU A 29 -10.39 -2.70 6.95
C LEU A 29 -11.25 -2.78 8.22
N THR A 30 -10.84 -3.59 9.19
CA THR A 30 -11.52 -3.75 10.49
C THR A 30 -10.57 -3.39 11.64
N PRO A 31 -11.08 -3.01 12.82
CA PRO A 31 -10.25 -2.75 14.00
C PRO A 31 -9.50 -3.98 14.55
N ILE A 32 -9.80 -5.18 14.04
CA ILE A 32 -9.19 -6.43 14.48
C ILE A 32 -7.81 -6.55 13.83
N VAL A 33 -6.75 -6.62 14.65
CA VAL A 33 -5.39 -6.81 14.16
C VAL A 33 -5.24 -8.25 13.66
N PRO A 34 -4.80 -8.47 12.40
CA PRO A 34 -4.59 -9.80 11.85
C PRO A 34 -3.30 -10.43 12.42
N THR A 35 -3.35 -10.84 13.69
CA THR A 35 -2.28 -11.63 14.33
C THR A 35 -2.28 -13.06 13.77
N HIS A 36 -1.17 -13.79 13.96
CA HIS A 36 -1.01 -15.16 13.45
C HIS A 36 -2.15 -16.09 13.90
N GLU A 37 -2.54 -16.02 15.17
CA GLU A 37 -3.63 -16.81 15.73
C GLU A 37 -4.99 -16.49 15.10
N VAL A 38 -5.28 -15.18 14.92
CA VAL A 38 -6.52 -14.71 14.29
C VAL A 38 -6.60 -15.17 12.84
N VAL A 39 -5.51 -15.01 12.08
CA VAL A 39 -5.42 -15.42 10.68
C VAL A 39 -5.61 -16.93 10.54
N ILE A 40 -4.92 -17.74 11.35
CA ILE A 40 -5.10 -19.21 11.34
C ILE A 40 -6.53 -19.59 11.70
N GLY A 41 -7.12 -18.97 12.74
CA GLY A 41 -8.50 -19.25 13.14
C GLY A 41 -9.51 -18.93 12.03
N LEU A 42 -9.36 -17.78 11.36
CA LEU A 42 -10.18 -17.40 10.22
C LEU A 42 -10.03 -18.36 9.04
N LEU A 43 -8.79 -18.73 8.68
CA LEU A 43 -8.51 -19.69 7.61
C LEU A 43 -9.08 -21.07 7.93
N ALA A 44 -8.94 -21.55 9.17
CA ALA A 44 -9.52 -22.80 9.63
C ALA A 44 -11.06 -22.77 9.57
N GLY A 45 -11.68 -21.67 9.97
CA GLY A 45 -13.13 -21.46 9.86
C GLY A 45 -13.63 -21.51 8.41
N ASN A 46 -12.94 -20.83 7.50
CA ASN A 46 -13.28 -20.90 6.07
C ASN A 46 -13.03 -22.30 5.48
N ALA A 47 -11.93 -22.96 5.85
CA ALA A 47 -11.65 -24.33 5.41
C ALA A 47 -12.76 -25.28 5.87
N PHE A 48 -13.24 -25.13 7.10
CA PHE A 48 -14.40 -25.88 7.60
C PHE A 48 -15.67 -25.60 6.79
N ALA A 49 -15.99 -24.33 6.55
CA ALA A 49 -17.15 -23.94 5.74
C ALA A 49 -17.08 -24.53 4.32
N ILE A 50 -15.90 -24.47 3.68
CA ILE A 50 -15.65 -25.06 2.36
C ILE A 50 -15.84 -26.57 2.40
N ALA A 51 -15.31 -27.26 3.42
CA ALA A 51 -15.44 -28.71 3.55
C ALA A 51 -16.92 -29.14 3.70
N VAL A 52 -17.70 -28.42 4.50
CA VAL A 52 -19.14 -28.64 4.67
C VAL A 52 -19.88 -28.45 3.35
N LEU A 53 -19.67 -27.31 2.68
CA LEU A 53 -20.31 -27.02 1.39
C LEU A 53 -19.93 -28.04 0.32
N SER A 54 -18.65 -28.41 0.24
CA SER A 54 -18.14 -29.39 -0.71
C SER A 54 -18.76 -30.77 -0.50
N THR A 55 -18.89 -31.20 0.76
CA THR A 55 -19.57 -32.45 1.12
C THR A 55 -21.05 -32.40 0.74
N MET A 56 -21.71 -31.27 0.98
CA MET A 56 -23.12 -31.08 0.70
C MET A 56 -23.41 -31.12 -0.81
N VAL A 57 -22.64 -30.37 -1.60
CA VAL A 57 -22.70 -30.37 -3.07
C VAL A 57 -22.34 -31.76 -3.60
N GLY A 58 -21.26 -32.36 -3.12
CA GLY A 58 -20.80 -33.69 -3.53
C GLY A 58 -21.85 -34.78 -3.29
N ARG A 59 -22.55 -34.76 -2.15
CA ARG A 59 -23.66 -35.70 -1.87
C ARG A 59 -24.84 -35.50 -2.82
N GLU A 60 -25.18 -34.26 -3.16
CA GLU A 60 -26.26 -33.98 -4.11
C GLU A 60 -25.91 -34.47 -5.52
N VAL A 61 -24.70 -34.16 -5.98
CA VAL A 61 -24.15 -34.65 -7.24
C VAL A 61 -24.14 -36.17 -7.28
N TRP A 62 -23.69 -36.83 -6.21
CA TRP A 62 -23.67 -38.29 -6.12
C TRP A 62 -25.07 -38.90 -6.12
N ARG A 63 -26.04 -38.28 -5.44
CA ARG A 63 -27.44 -38.71 -5.43
C ARG A 63 -28.05 -38.60 -6.83
N ILE A 64 -27.81 -37.50 -7.53
CA ILE A 64 -28.24 -37.29 -8.92
C ILE A 64 -27.59 -38.33 -9.84
N ALA A 65 -26.28 -38.56 -9.70
CA ALA A 65 -25.55 -39.57 -10.46
C ALA A 65 -26.05 -41.00 -10.19
N ARG A 66 -26.44 -41.34 -8.96
CA ARG A 66 -26.98 -42.67 -8.64
C ARG A 66 -28.45 -42.83 -9.04
N ALA A 67 -29.25 -41.77 -9.03
CA ALA A 67 -30.60 -41.75 -9.58
C ALA A 67 -30.59 -41.94 -11.10
N ARG A 68 -29.55 -41.44 -11.77
CA ARG A 68 -29.27 -41.65 -13.20
C ARG A 68 -29.14 -43.13 -13.55
N ALA A 69 -28.43 -43.90 -12.74
CA ALA A 69 -28.15 -45.31 -12.98
C ALA A 69 -29.42 -46.20 -12.95
N ARG A 70 -30.52 -45.72 -12.35
CA ARG A 70 -31.78 -46.48 -12.16
C ARG A 70 -32.92 -46.14 -13.13
N GLY A 71 -32.63 -45.43 -14.24
CA GLY A 71 -33.44 -45.47 -15.47
C GLY A 71 -34.87 -44.93 -15.41
N ARG A 72 -35.06 -43.60 -15.54
CA ARG A 72 -36.35 -43.00 -15.97
C ARG A 72 -36.12 -42.06 -17.15
N ALA A 73 -36.77 -42.31 -18.28
CA ALA A 73 -36.59 -41.58 -19.55
C ALA A 73 -36.79 -40.06 -19.43
N ALA A 74 -37.72 -39.61 -18.57
CA ALA A 74 -38.00 -38.20 -18.30
C ALA A 74 -36.85 -37.45 -17.57
N ALA A 75 -36.02 -38.16 -16.78
CA ALA A 75 -34.92 -37.54 -16.03
C ALA A 75 -33.73 -37.14 -16.91
N ARG A 76 -33.67 -37.63 -18.17
CA ARG A 76 -32.53 -37.34 -19.05
C ARG A 76 -32.52 -35.92 -19.60
N LEU A 77 -33.70 -35.36 -19.87
CA LEU A 77 -33.84 -34.01 -20.40
C LEU A 77 -33.53 -32.95 -19.34
N HIS A 78 -34.09 -33.09 -18.14
CA HIS A 78 -33.86 -32.16 -17.03
C HIS A 78 -32.38 -32.05 -16.67
N VAL A 79 -31.66 -33.18 -16.60
CA VAL A 79 -30.21 -33.17 -16.31
C VAL A 79 -29.40 -32.49 -17.41
N ARG A 80 -29.71 -32.74 -18.70
CA ARG A 80 -29.02 -32.09 -19.83
C ARG A 80 -29.20 -30.57 -19.79
N ILE A 81 -30.41 -30.12 -19.49
CA ILE A 81 -30.73 -28.69 -19.36
C ILE A 81 -30.01 -28.09 -18.15
N VAL A 82 -30.07 -28.73 -16.97
CA VAL A 82 -29.38 -28.26 -15.76
C VAL A 82 -27.86 -28.23 -15.95
N SER A 83 -27.26 -29.21 -16.63
CA SER A 83 -25.83 -29.20 -16.90
C SER A 83 -25.42 -28.08 -17.86
N LEU A 84 -26.20 -27.84 -18.92
CA LEU A 84 -25.93 -26.74 -19.85
C LEU A 84 -26.07 -25.39 -19.14
N PHE A 85 -27.12 -25.24 -18.33
CA PHE A 85 -27.34 -24.03 -17.53
C PHE A 85 -26.20 -23.77 -16.54
N ALA A 86 -25.73 -24.81 -15.84
CA ALA A 86 -24.62 -24.69 -14.91
C ALA A 86 -23.32 -24.25 -15.61
N ILE A 87 -23.00 -24.81 -16.78
CA ILE A 87 -21.82 -24.41 -17.56
C ILE A 87 -21.94 -22.95 -18.01
N VAL A 88 -23.07 -22.58 -18.59
CA VAL A 88 -23.32 -21.22 -19.08
C VAL A 88 -23.33 -20.19 -17.94
N ALA A 89 -23.70 -20.59 -16.72
CA ALA A 89 -23.64 -19.73 -15.53
C ALA A 89 -22.23 -19.59 -14.94
N VAL A 90 -21.45 -20.68 -14.87
CA VAL A 90 -20.13 -20.70 -14.20
C VAL A 90 -19.03 -20.07 -15.05
N VAL A 91 -19.03 -20.31 -16.36
CA VAL A 91 -18.00 -19.79 -17.28
C VAL A 91 -17.83 -18.25 -17.18
N PRO A 92 -18.89 -17.42 -17.29
CA PRO A 92 -18.74 -15.98 -17.17
C PRO A 92 -18.28 -15.54 -15.77
N ALA A 93 -18.71 -16.23 -14.70
CA ALA A 93 -18.26 -15.91 -13.35
C ALA A 93 -16.74 -16.09 -13.18
N ILE A 94 -16.19 -17.20 -13.72
CA ILE A 94 -14.74 -17.45 -13.72
C ILE A 94 -14.00 -16.40 -14.55
N LEU A 95 -14.50 -16.09 -15.76
CA LEU A 95 -13.90 -15.06 -16.62
C LEU A 95 -13.84 -13.69 -15.93
N VAL A 96 -14.95 -13.26 -15.31
CA VAL A 96 -15.00 -12.00 -14.56
C VAL A 96 -14.01 -12.00 -13.40
N ALA A 97 -13.92 -13.10 -12.63
CA ALA A 97 -12.98 -13.21 -11.53
C ALA A 97 -11.52 -13.07 -12.00
N VAL A 98 -11.14 -13.77 -13.07
CA VAL A 98 -9.79 -13.69 -13.64
C VAL A 98 -9.49 -12.28 -14.16
N VAL A 99 -10.40 -11.71 -14.96
CA VAL A 99 -10.22 -10.36 -15.53
C VAL A 99 -10.13 -9.32 -14.42
N ALA A 100 -10.97 -9.41 -13.38
CA ALA A 100 -10.95 -8.51 -12.24
C ALA A 100 -9.61 -8.56 -11.50
N SER A 101 -9.11 -9.75 -11.15
CA SER A 101 -7.80 -9.90 -10.50
C SER A 101 -6.67 -9.33 -11.35
N LEU A 102 -6.63 -9.70 -12.63
CA LEU A 102 -5.61 -9.24 -13.57
C LEU A 102 -5.64 -7.72 -13.80
N THR A 103 -6.82 -7.12 -13.78
CA THR A 103 -7.02 -5.68 -13.95
C THR A 103 -6.66 -4.92 -12.68
N LEU A 104 -7.03 -5.47 -11.51
CA LEU A 104 -6.72 -4.89 -10.22
C LEU A 104 -5.21 -4.88 -9.98
N ASP A 105 -4.54 -6.02 -10.13
CA ASP A 105 -3.09 -6.14 -9.93
C ASP A 105 -2.32 -5.17 -10.85
N ARG A 106 -2.59 -5.24 -12.17
CA ARG A 106 -1.87 -4.41 -13.14
C ARG A 106 -2.28 -2.94 -13.14
N GLY A 107 -3.51 -2.64 -12.74
CA GLY A 107 -4.04 -1.29 -12.65
C GLY A 107 -3.45 -0.55 -11.46
N LEU A 108 -3.44 -1.20 -10.29
CA LEU A 108 -2.85 -0.67 -9.07
C LEU A 108 -1.34 -0.48 -9.23
N ASP A 109 -0.61 -1.49 -9.71
CA ASP A 109 0.84 -1.40 -9.86
C ASP A 109 1.28 -0.28 -10.82
N ARG A 110 0.57 -0.09 -11.94
CA ARG A 110 0.88 0.99 -12.88
C ARG A 110 0.58 2.36 -12.29
N TRP A 111 -0.55 2.50 -11.59
CA TRP A 111 -0.93 3.76 -10.98
C TRP A 111 0.00 4.16 -9.83
N PHE A 112 0.39 3.20 -8.99
CA PHE A 112 1.32 3.43 -7.88
C PHE A 112 2.76 3.68 -8.36
N SER A 113 3.24 2.96 -9.38
CA SER A 113 4.61 3.15 -9.87
C SER A 113 4.85 4.51 -10.53
N ILE A 114 3.87 5.05 -11.26
CA ILE A 114 4.00 6.35 -11.94
C ILE A 114 3.85 7.49 -10.93
N ARG A 115 2.74 7.57 -10.20
CA ARG A 115 2.49 8.71 -9.29
C ARG A 115 3.51 8.79 -8.16
N THR A 116 3.85 7.65 -7.54
CA THR A 116 4.82 7.66 -6.43
C THR A 116 6.19 8.09 -6.93
N ARG A 117 6.60 7.64 -8.11
CA ARG A 117 7.87 8.05 -8.72
C ARG A 117 7.90 9.54 -9.03
N GLU A 118 6.82 10.10 -9.58
CA GLU A 118 6.70 11.53 -9.86
C GLU A 118 6.74 12.40 -8.59
N ILE A 119 6.04 11.98 -7.52
CA ILE A 119 6.06 12.67 -6.24
C ILE A 119 7.46 12.64 -5.62
N VAL A 120 8.13 11.49 -5.62
CA VAL A 120 9.49 11.35 -5.11
C VAL A 120 10.48 12.18 -5.92
N ALA A 121 10.39 12.15 -7.25
CA ALA A 121 11.23 12.96 -8.12
C ALA A 121 11.04 14.46 -7.87
N SER A 122 9.79 14.91 -7.70
CA SER A 122 9.47 16.30 -7.38
C SER A 122 10.01 16.71 -6.01
N ALA A 123 9.88 15.87 -4.99
CA ALA A 123 10.43 16.12 -3.66
C ALA A 123 11.96 16.26 -3.68
N VAL A 124 12.65 15.41 -4.46
CA VAL A 124 14.11 15.51 -4.67
C VAL A 124 14.47 16.82 -5.36
N GLN A 125 13.73 17.22 -6.39
CA GLN A 125 13.97 18.48 -7.09
C GLN A 125 13.77 19.70 -6.19
N VAL A 126 12.76 19.70 -5.33
CA VAL A 126 12.51 20.76 -4.33
C VAL A 126 13.66 20.81 -3.32
N ALA A 127 14.08 19.65 -2.79
CA ALA A 127 15.21 19.58 -1.85
C ALA A 127 16.52 20.11 -2.47
N GLN A 128 16.81 19.74 -3.72
CA GLN A 128 17.99 20.23 -4.44
C GLN A 128 17.93 21.75 -4.66
N THR A 129 16.74 22.28 -5.00
CA THR A 129 16.53 23.73 -5.16
C THR A 129 16.73 24.45 -3.83
N TYR A 130 16.16 23.93 -2.75
CA TYR A 130 16.32 24.47 -1.40
C TYR A 130 17.80 24.53 -0.98
N VAL A 131 18.54 23.43 -1.11
CA VAL A 131 19.98 23.38 -0.77
C VAL A 131 20.78 24.37 -1.63
N ARG A 132 20.47 24.48 -2.93
CA ARG A 132 21.15 25.42 -3.83
C ARG A 132 20.88 26.86 -3.43
N GLU A 133 19.63 27.21 -3.17
CA GLU A 133 19.22 28.56 -2.76
C GLU A 133 19.90 28.94 -1.42
N HIS A 134 19.89 28.03 -0.46
CA HIS A 134 20.58 28.22 0.82
C HIS A 134 22.10 28.38 0.65
N ALA A 135 22.74 27.61 -0.22
CA ALA A 135 24.17 27.75 -0.50
C ALA A 135 24.50 29.10 -1.15
N LEU A 136 23.65 29.58 -2.06
CA LEU A 136 23.81 30.90 -2.70
C LEU A 136 23.61 32.04 -1.69
N ALA A 137 22.62 31.93 -0.81
CA ALA A 137 22.38 32.90 0.27
C ALA A 137 23.59 32.99 1.21
N ILE A 138 24.08 31.84 1.73
CA ILE A 138 25.26 31.78 2.61
C ILE A 138 26.50 32.35 1.90
N ARG A 139 26.67 32.08 0.60
CA ARG A 139 27.77 32.65 -0.19
C ARG A 139 27.67 34.17 -0.28
N GLY A 140 26.48 34.72 -0.52
CA GLY A 140 26.24 36.16 -0.54
C GLY A 140 26.58 36.80 0.81
N ASP A 141 26.13 36.17 1.89
CA ASP A 141 26.40 36.58 3.27
C ASP A 141 27.89 36.56 3.61
N ALA A 142 28.61 35.51 3.21
CA ALA A 142 30.05 35.38 3.42
C ALA A 142 30.85 36.46 2.66
N LEU A 143 30.45 36.79 1.42
CA LEU A 143 31.09 37.85 0.63
C LEU A 143 30.83 39.24 1.23
N ALA A 144 29.60 39.52 1.66
CA ALA A 144 29.26 40.77 2.32
C ALA A 144 30.03 40.93 3.65
N MET A 145 30.06 39.86 4.45
CA MET A 145 30.82 39.81 5.71
C MET A 145 32.32 40.02 5.48
N SER A 146 32.91 39.44 4.44
CA SER A 146 34.31 39.67 4.07
C SER A 146 34.60 41.13 3.73
N ALA A 147 33.70 41.79 2.97
CA ALA A 147 33.85 43.20 2.62
C ALA A 147 33.75 44.12 3.85
N ASP A 148 32.83 43.84 4.77
CA ASP A 148 32.67 44.58 6.03
C ASP A 148 33.90 44.43 6.94
N LEU A 149 34.38 43.19 7.12
CA LEU A 149 35.55 42.89 7.95
C LEU A 149 36.85 43.47 7.37
N SER A 150 36.98 43.51 6.04
CA SER A 150 38.15 44.10 5.37
C SER A 150 38.31 45.59 5.68
N ARG A 151 37.19 46.32 5.87
CA ARG A 151 37.20 47.74 6.29
C ARG A 151 37.63 47.93 7.74
N LEU A 152 37.48 46.89 8.57
CA LEU A 152 37.82 46.88 9.99
C LEU A 152 39.22 46.29 10.25
N LYS A 153 40.06 46.15 9.23
CA LYS A 153 41.43 45.64 9.36
C LYS A 153 42.26 46.33 10.47
N PRO A 154 42.22 47.66 10.66
CA PRO A 154 42.98 48.30 11.76
C PRO A 154 42.54 47.84 13.15
N LEU A 155 41.25 47.51 13.33
CA LEU A 155 40.70 47.01 14.59
C LEU A 155 41.21 45.61 14.92
N TYR A 156 41.44 44.77 13.90
CA TYR A 156 42.03 43.44 14.08
C TYR A 156 43.47 43.51 14.62
N GLU A 157 44.26 44.48 14.16
CA GLU A 157 45.66 44.66 14.56
C GLU A 157 45.79 45.32 15.94
N GLN A 158 44.85 46.18 16.33
CA GLN A 158 44.91 46.97 17.57
C GLN A 158 44.15 46.32 18.73
N GLU A 159 42.97 45.73 18.47
CA GLU A 159 42.07 45.19 19.51
C GLU A 159 41.43 43.85 19.06
N PRO A 160 42.17 42.74 19.08
CA PRO A 160 41.71 41.44 18.57
C PRO A 160 40.41 40.93 19.22
N GLU A 161 40.20 41.21 20.51
CA GLU A 161 39.01 40.79 21.24
C GLU A 161 37.75 41.58 20.81
N ARG A 162 37.87 42.88 20.54
CA ARG A 162 36.76 43.66 19.95
C ARG A 162 36.45 43.19 18.54
N PHE A 163 37.47 42.89 17.74
CA PHE A 163 37.27 42.34 16.41
C PHE A 163 36.53 40.99 16.44
N ARG A 164 36.85 40.11 17.39
CA ARG A 164 36.12 38.84 17.60
C ARG A 164 34.64 39.07 17.90
N GLN A 165 34.30 40.04 18.76
CA GLN A 165 32.91 40.37 19.06
C GLN A 165 32.15 40.84 17.81
N VAL A 166 32.78 41.68 16.97
CA VAL A 166 32.20 42.13 15.71
C VAL A 166 32.04 40.96 14.73
N LEU A 167 33.03 40.07 14.63
CA LEU A 167 32.97 38.87 13.80
C LEU A 167 31.78 37.98 14.20
N THR A 168 31.62 37.71 15.50
CA THR A 168 30.51 36.90 16.01
C THR A 168 29.16 37.60 15.82
N ALA A 169 29.07 38.92 16.02
CA ALA A 169 27.86 39.68 15.77
C ALA A 169 27.45 39.66 14.29
N GLN A 170 28.41 39.76 13.37
CA GLN A 170 28.19 39.69 11.93
C GLN A 170 27.66 38.31 11.48
N ALA A 171 28.14 37.23 12.11
CA ALA A 171 27.64 35.87 11.88
C ALA A 171 26.22 35.68 12.42
N ALA A 172 25.94 36.17 13.64
CA ALA A 172 24.62 36.08 14.26
C ALA A 172 23.55 36.85 13.48
N LEU A 173 23.86 38.06 13.00
CA LEU A 173 22.95 38.88 12.19
C LEU A 173 22.54 38.21 10.87
N ARG A 174 23.40 37.36 10.32
CA ARG A 174 23.17 36.63 9.06
C ARG A 174 22.70 35.19 9.29
N ASN A 175 22.34 34.85 10.53
CA ASN A 175 21.86 33.53 10.92
C ASN A 175 22.84 32.39 10.56
N LEU A 176 24.14 32.71 10.50
CA LEU A 176 25.19 31.73 10.23
C LEU A 176 25.52 30.98 11.53
N PRO A 177 25.59 29.63 11.49
CA PRO A 177 25.86 28.83 12.69
C PRO A 177 27.27 29.04 13.26
N GLY A 178 28.18 29.60 12.47
CA GLY A 178 29.53 29.96 12.91
C GLY A 178 30.30 30.69 11.81
N SER A 179 31.42 31.31 12.19
CA SER A 179 32.33 32.00 11.28
C SER A 179 33.77 31.81 11.75
N MET A 180 34.69 31.59 10.81
CA MET A 180 36.11 31.46 11.09
C MET A 180 36.92 32.22 10.05
N LEU A 181 37.99 32.88 10.47
CA LEU A 181 38.98 33.47 9.58
C LEU A 181 40.08 32.45 9.31
N ILE A 182 40.33 32.18 8.04
CA ILE A 182 41.39 31.30 7.59
C ILE A 182 42.47 32.17 6.94
N ARG A 183 43.70 32.01 7.39
CA ARG A 183 44.85 32.69 6.80
C ARG A 183 45.27 31.91 5.54
N HIS A 184 45.59 32.63 4.46
CA HIS A 184 45.90 32.05 3.16
C HIS A 184 47.27 31.30 3.12
N ASP A 185 48.00 31.24 4.22
CA ASP A 185 49.35 30.64 4.32
C ASP A 185 49.38 29.16 4.74
N LEU A 186 48.23 28.48 4.71
CA LEU A 186 48.12 27.03 4.94
C LEU A 186 47.51 26.37 3.69
N SER A 187 48.36 26.16 2.68
CA SER A 187 48.18 25.20 1.59
C SER A 187 49.37 24.24 1.57
#